data_AF-A0A7J8WSR6-F1
#
_entry.id   AF-A0A7J8WSR6-F1
#
_cell.length_a   1.000
_cell.length_b   1.000
_cell.length_c   1.000
_cell.angle_alpha   90.00
_cell.angle_beta   90.00
_cell.angle_gamma   90.00
#
_symmetry.space_group_name_H-M   'P 1'
#
loop_
_entity.id
_entity.type
_entity.pdbx_description
1 polymer ?
#
loop_
_entity_poly.entity_id
_entity_poly.type
_entity_poly.pdbx_seq_one_letter_code
_entity_poly.pdbx_strand_id
1 'polypeptide(L)'
;MASGLTIRNTAGSDAHQAVAFRSDSDHSVIENCEFLGNQDTLYAQSLRQFYKNCRIQGNVDFIFGNSASVFQDCEILVGPRQTNPESSENNAVTAHGRTDPAQSTGLVFHNCVINGTEEYMRYYKKNPEVHKNYLGRPWKEYSRTIFINCKMEKIISPDGWMPWSGDVGLKTVFYGEFRNSGPGSDVSKRVPWSTQIPSQNVPTYSVQNFIQGDQWIPKSH
;
A
#
# COMPACT_ATOMS: atom_id res chain seq x y z
N MET A 1 16.14 13.52 -3.07
CA MET A 1 16.43 12.31 -2.27
C MET A 1 16.24 12.64 -0.80
N ALA A 2 15.73 11.70 -0.01
CA ALA A 2 15.70 11.78 1.46
C ALA A 2 16.16 10.43 2.04
N SER A 3 16.88 10.45 3.17
CA SER A 3 17.29 9.22 3.83
C SER A 3 17.42 9.38 5.35
N GLY A 4 17.05 8.35 6.12
CA GLY A 4 17.27 8.29 7.58
C GLY A 4 16.44 9.27 8.40
N LEU A 5 15.23 9.61 7.94
CA LEU A 5 14.35 10.60 8.58
C LEU A 5 12.98 10.00 8.93
N THR A 6 12.39 10.49 10.00
CA THR A 6 10.98 10.25 10.35
C THR A 6 10.15 11.48 10.03
N ILE A 7 9.07 11.30 9.27
CA ILE A 7 8.07 12.34 8.98
C ILE A 7 6.74 11.87 9.56
N ARG A 8 6.17 12.65 10.48
CA ARG A 8 4.98 12.28 11.25
C ARG A 8 3.92 13.36 11.20
N ASN A 9 2.67 12.95 11.02
CA ASN A 9 1.49 13.79 11.32
C ASN A 9 0.80 13.28 12.60
N THR A 10 0.58 14.18 13.57
CA THR A 10 0.05 13.86 14.90
C THR A 10 -1.41 14.28 15.09
N ALA A 11 -2.16 14.56 14.02
CA ALA A 11 -3.56 14.98 14.11
C ALA A 11 -4.47 13.97 14.84
N GLY A 12 -4.05 12.70 14.89
CA GLY A 12 -4.83 11.62 15.50
C GLY A 12 -5.80 11.00 14.51
N SER A 13 -6.54 9.99 14.96
CA SER A 13 -7.39 9.18 14.09
C SER A 13 -8.80 9.75 13.91
N ASP A 14 -9.22 10.64 14.81
CA ASP A 14 -10.50 11.37 14.74
C ASP A 14 -10.43 12.60 13.81
N ALA A 15 -9.24 12.98 13.35
CA ALA A 15 -9.02 14.13 12.48
C ALA A 15 -9.35 13.88 11.00
N HIS A 16 -9.76 12.65 10.66
CA HIS A 16 -9.89 12.19 9.28
C HIS A 16 -8.54 12.29 8.52
N GLN A 17 -8.54 12.81 7.29
CA GLN A 17 -7.35 12.88 6.43
C GLN A 17 -6.26 13.77 7.04
N ALA A 18 -5.06 13.22 7.20
CA ALA A 18 -3.92 13.93 7.78
C ALA A 18 -2.59 13.41 7.20
N VAL A 19 -2.18 14.00 6.09
CA VAL A 19 -0.97 13.61 5.35
C VAL A 19 0.29 13.89 6.18
N ALA A 20 1.16 12.88 6.30
CA ALA A 20 2.51 13.04 6.86
C ALA A 20 3.50 13.47 5.76
N PHE A 21 3.45 12.83 4.60
CA PHE A 21 4.32 13.17 3.48
C PHE A 21 3.56 13.14 2.15
N ARG A 22 3.80 14.16 1.33
CA ARG A 22 3.31 14.25 -0.05
C ARG A 22 4.51 14.39 -0.97
N SER A 23 4.55 13.58 -2.02
CA SER A 23 5.50 13.77 -3.13
C SER A 23 4.76 13.86 -4.46
N ASP A 24 5.01 14.96 -5.17
CA ASP A 24 4.70 15.18 -6.58
C ASP A 24 5.96 15.37 -7.43
N SER A 25 7.15 15.05 -6.89
CA SER A 25 8.44 15.14 -7.57
C SER A 25 8.77 13.87 -8.36
N ASP A 26 9.23 14.05 -9.60
CA ASP A 26 9.82 12.96 -10.39
C ASP A 26 11.18 12.55 -9.79
N HIS A 27 11.55 11.29 -10.03
CA HIS A 27 12.82 10.71 -9.57
C HIS A 27 13.06 10.83 -8.06
N SER A 28 11.99 10.76 -7.27
CA SER A 28 12.08 10.77 -5.81
C SER A 28 12.71 9.46 -5.32
N VAL A 29 13.91 9.53 -4.74
CA VAL A 29 14.53 8.41 -4.00
C VAL A 29 14.39 8.65 -2.50
N ILE A 30 13.66 7.78 -1.82
CA ILE A 30 13.43 7.81 -0.37
C ILE A 30 13.95 6.49 0.23
N GLU A 31 14.93 6.55 1.12
CA GLU A 31 15.55 5.35 1.69
C GLU A 31 15.60 5.41 3.22
N ASN A 32 15.35 4.30 3.92
CA ASN A 32 15.48 4.24 5.38
C ASN A 32 14.66 5.33 6.12
N CYS A 33 13.53 5.73 5.55
CA CYS A 33 12.65 6.74 6.14
C CYS A 33 11.45 6.09 6.84
N GLU A 34 10.90 6.82 7.81
CA GLU A 34 9.64 6.46 8.46
C GLU A 34 8.55 7.48 8.14
N PHE A 35 7.37 7.01 7.73
CA PHE A 35 6.19 7.83 7.51
C PHE A 35 5.10 7.40 8.48
N LEU A 36 4.76 8.27 9.42
CA LEU A 36 3.89 7.93 10.54
C LEU A 36 2.64 8.81 10.52
N GLY A 37 1.48 8.19 10.42
CA GLY A 37 0.20 8.88 10.41
C GLY A 37 -0.96 7.92 10.67
N ASN A 38 -2.16 8.37 10.32
CA ASN A 38 -3.39 7.60 10.41
C ASN A 38 -4.01 7.47 9.01
N GLN A 39 -5.06 8.23 8.73
CA GLN A 39 -5.68 8.28 7.42
C GLN A 39 -4.83 9.17 6.49
N ASP A 40 -4.59 8.69 5.27
CA ASP A 40 -3.86 9.39 4.22
C ASP A 40 -2.38 9.68 4.56
N THR A 41 -1.68 8.80 5.30
CA THR A 41 -0.27 9.03 5.74
C THR A 41 0.69 9.46 4.62
N LEU A 42 0.74 8.69 3.53
CA LEU A 42 1.68 8.84 2.43
C LEU A 42 0.95 9.14 1.12
N TYR A 43 1.00 10.39 0.69
CA TYR A 43 0.47 10.84 -0.59
C TYR A 43 1.55 10.76 -1.68
N ALA A 44 1.68 9.60 -2.30
CA ALA A 44 2.48 9.39 -3.51
C ALA A 44 1.70 9.92 -4.73
N GLN A 45 1.67 11.25 -4.85
CA GLN A 45 0.70 11.94 -5.71
C GLN A 45 0.90 11.72 -7.20
N SER A 46 2.13 11.91 -7.70
CA SER A 46 2.41 11.88 -9.14
C SER A 46 3.87 11.58 -9.45
N LEU A 47 4.16 11.28 -10.72
CA LEU A 47 5.51 11.04 -11.28
C LEU A 47 6.18 9.79 -10.70
N ARG A 48 7.47 9.57 -10.96
CA ARG A 48 8.19 8.34 -10.59
C ARG A 48 8.84 8.48 -9.22
N GLN A 49 8.64 7.48 -8.38
CA GLN A 49 9.11 7.49 -7.00
C GLN A 49 9.59 6.11 -6.58
N PHE A 50 10.64 6.07 -5.76
CA PHE A 50 11.22 4.85 -5.22
C PHE A 50 11.38 4.97 -3.72
N TYR A 51 10.79 4.03 -2.99
CA TYR A 51 10.84 3.92 -1.54
C TYR A 51 11.54 2.62 -1.17
N LYS A 52 12.69 2.69 -0.50
CA LYS A 52 13.49 1.52 -0.15
C LYS A 52 13.73 1.44 1.35
N ASN A 53 13.54 0.25 1.93
CA ASN A 53 13.78 0.02 3.36
C ASN A 53 13.07 1.05 4.27
N CYS A 54 11.89 1.51 3.84
CA CYS A 54 11.10 2.49 4.58
C CYS A 54 10.07 1.79 5.47
N ARG A 55 9.69 2.44 6.57
CA ARG A 55 8.57 2.02 7.41
C ARG A 55 7.40 2.98 7.21
N ILE A 56 6.23 2.47 6.87
CA ILE A 56 5.04 3.27 6.59
C ILE A 56 3.91 2.80 7.49
N GLN A 57 3.38 3.70 8.33
CA GLN A 57 2.31 3.40 9.27
C GLN A 57 1.06 4.24 8.99
N GLY A 58 -0.10 3.60 8.96
CA GLY A 58 -1.40 4.28 8.90
C GLY A 58 -2.58 3.33 9.02
N ASN A 59 -3.79 3.78 8.70
CA ASN A 59 -5.00 2.95 8.81
C ASN A 59 -5.86 2.97 7.53
N VAL A 60 -6.45 4.11 7.19
CA VAL A 60 -7.34 4.27 6.04
C VAL A 60 -6.57 4.92 4.90
N ASP A 61 -6.53 4.24 3.75
CA ASP A 61 -5.95 4.76 2.49
C ASP A 61 -4.53 5.32 2.66
N PHE A 62 -3.75 4.73 3.56
CA PHE A 62 -2.56 5.41 4.08
C PHE A 62 -1.37 5.42 3.11
N ILE A 63 -1.46 4.70 1.99
CA ILE A 63 -0.58 4.87 0.82
C ILE A 63 -1.47 5.11 -0.41
N PHE A 64 -1.51 6.34 -0.90
CA PHE A 64 -2.46 6.74 -1.93
C PHE A 64 -1.88 7.74 -2.91
N GLY A 65 -2.59 7.95 -4.01
CA GLY A 65 -2.22 8.87 -5.09
C GLY A 65 -2.16 8.21 -6.46
N ASN A 66 -1.53 8.85 -7.43
CA ASN A 66 -1.47 8.41 -8.83
C ASN A 66 -0.03 8.49 -9.39
N SER A 67 0.98 8.25 -8.57
CA SER A 67 2.37 8.13 -9.00
C SER A 67 2.65 6.79 -9.68
N ALA A 68 3.79 6.67 -10.36
CA ALA A 68 4.43 5.38 -10.61
C ALA A 68 5.44 5.14 -9.49
N SER A 69 5.03 4.40 -8.45
CA SER A 69 5.85 4.17 -7.26
C SER A 69 6.23 2.70 -7.09
N VAL A 70 7.48 2.45 -6.75
CA VAL A 70 7.94 1.15 -6.24
C VAL A 70 8.35 1.29 -4.78
N PHE A 71 7.76 0.46 -3.93
CA PHE A 71 8.11 0.23 -2.53
C PHE A 71 8.88 -1.08 -2.46
N GLN A 72 10.14 -1.05 -2.01
CA GLN A 72 11.00 -2.21 -1.98
C GLN A 72 11.57 -2.43 -0.59
N ASP A 73 11.46 -3.65 -0.08
CA ASP A 73 11.98 -4.06 1.23
C ASP A 73 11.41 -3.18 2.38
N CYS A 74 10.20 -2.64 2.19
CA CYS A 74 9.52 -1.78 3.17
C CYS A 74 8.73 -2.57 4.22
N GLU A 75 8.58 -1.98 5.40
CA GLU A 75 7.64 -2.42 6.43
C GLU A 75 6.37 -1.56 6.38
N ILE A 76 5.22 -2.19 6.14
CA ILE A 76 3.92 -1.55 5.99
C ILE A 76 3.03 -1.95 7.17
N LEU A 77 2.74 -0.99 8.05
CA LEU A 77 2.12 -1.24 9.35
C LEU A 77 0.73 -0.59 9.47
N VAL A 78 -0.28 -1.43 9.70
CA VAL A 78 -1.62 -0.96 10.09
C VAL A 78 -1.58 -0.52 11.55
N GLY A 79 -1.91 0.75 11.80
CA GLY A 79 -2.11 1.33 13.13
C GLY A 79 -3.59 1.33 13.56
N PRO A 80 -3.88 1.54 14.86
CA PRO A 80 -5.26 1.70 15.35
C PRO A 80 -5.97 2.90 14.70
N ARG A 81 -7.30 2.83 14.55
CA ARG A 81 -8.12 3.92 13.99
C ARG A 81 -9.03 4.59 15.02
N GLN A 82 -9.32 3.97 16.15
CA GLN A 82 -10.25 4.55 17.11
C GLN A 82 -9.72 4.57 18.54
N THR A 83 -10.30 5.48 19.32
CA THR A 83 -10.32 5.40 20.78
C THR A 83 -11.17 4.23 21.30
N ASN A 84 -12.06 3.66 20.47
CA ASN A 84 -12.85 2.45 20.74
C ASN A 84 -12.49 1.28 19.77
N PRO A 85 -11.50 0.46 20.11
CA PRO A 85 -10.99 -0.63 19.26
C PRO A 85 -11.99 -1.76 18.99
N GLU A 86 -13.14 -1.79 19.68
CA GLU A 86 -14.12 -2.88 19.58
C GLU A 86 -15.20 -2.63 18.52
N SER A 87 -15.21 -1.47 17.88
CA SER A 87 -16.14 -1.21 16.77
C SER A 87 -15.58 -1.77 15.46
N SER A 88 -16.45 -2.19 14.53
CA SER A 88 -16.00 -2.74 13.26
C SER A 88 -15.28 -1.68 12.42
N GLU A 89 -14.05 -1.98 12.03
CA GLU A 89 -13.21 -1.11 11.24
C GLU A 89 -12.79 -1.79 9.95
N ASN A 90 -12.92 -1.04 8.84
CA ASN A 90 -12.31 -1.38 7.57
C ASN A 90 -11.14 -0.45 7.32
N ASN A 91 -9.96 -1.03 7.16
CA ASN A 91 -8.72 -0.35 6.80
C ASN A 91 -8.30 -0.79 5.39
N ALA A 92 -7.74 0.14 4.62
CA ALA A 92 -7.17 -0.15 3.31
C ALA A 92 -5.73 0.34 3.31
N VAL A 93 -4.80 -0.57 2.99
CA VAL A 93 -3.38 -0.20 2.86
C VAL A 93 -3.17 0.79 1.72
N THR A 94 -3.87 0.57 0.61
CA THR A 94 -3.70 1.40 -0.58
C THR A 94 -5.00 1.98 -1.14
N ALA A 95 -4.88 3.16 -1.73
CA ALA A 95 -5.94 3.79 -2.52
C ALA A 95 -5.35 4.44 -3.78
N HIS A 96 -5.01 3.62 -4.78
CA HIS A 96 -4.42 4.14 -6.02
C HIS A 96 -5.47 4.82 -6.91
N GLY A 97 -5.11 5.97 -7.46
CA GLY A 97 -6.01 6.93 -8.10
C GLY A 97 -5.83 7.09 -9.61
N ARG A 98 -5.44 6.03 -10.32
CA ARG A 98 -5.34 6.08 -11.80
C ARG A 98 -6.71 6.23 -12.46
N THR A 99 -6.86 7.28 -13.26
CA THR A 99 -8.11 7.67 -13.91
C THR A 99 -8.19 7.32 -15.39
N ASP A 100 -7.04 7.03 -16.03
CA ASP A 100 -6.96 6.76 -17.45
C ASP A 100 -6.09 5.51 -17.70
N PRO A 101 -6.53 4.56 -18.55
CA PRO A 101 -5.79 3.32 -18.79
C PRO A 101 -4.43 3.55 -19.47
N ALA A 102 -4.24 4.66 -20.19
CA ALA A 102 -2.99 5.04 -20.84
C ALA A 102 -1.95 5.59 -19.84
N GLN A 103 -2.35 5.94 -18.61
CA GLN A 103 -1.39 6.31 -17.56
C GLN A 103 -0.57 5.08 -17.14
N SER A 104 0.75 5.23 -17.18
CA SER A 104 1.71 4.22 -16.73
C SER A 104 1.91 4.20 -15.20
N THR A 105 0.99 4.76 -14.42
CA THR A 105 1.05 4.91 -12.96
C THR A 105 0.55 3.68 -12.20
N GLY A 106 0.95 3.51 -10.94
CA GLY A 106 0.64 2.36 -10.11
C GLY A 106 1.47 2.33 -8.83
N LEU A 107 0.98 1.62 -7.83
CA LEU A 107 1.74 1.34 -6.61
C LEU A 107 2.22 -0.12 -6.67
N VAL A 108 3.53 -0.34 -6.67
CA VAL A 108 4.13 -1.67 -6.69
C VAL A 108 4.89 -1.90 -5.39
N PHE A 109 4.62 -3.01 -4.72
CA PHE A 109 5.28 -3.45 -3.50
C PHE A 109 6.09 -4.71 -3.80
N HIS A 110 7.39 -4.66 -3.54
CA HIS A 110 8.34 -5.77 -3.72
C HIS A 110 9.00 -6.11 -2.40
N ASN A 111 8.95 -7.38 -2.01
CA ASN A 111 9.58 -7.90 -0.79
C ASN A 111 9.18 -7.14 0.50
N CYS A 112 8.03 -6.46 0.49
CA CYS A 112 7.53 -5.75 1.67
C CYS A 112 6.96 -6.71 2.71
N VAL A 113 6.94 -6.28 3.97
CA VAL A 113 6.19 -6.91 5.05
C VAL A 113 4.91 -6.10 5.30
N ILE A 114 3.76 -6.77 5.35
CA ILE A 114 2.48 -6.15 5.70
C ILE A 114 2.00 -6.75 7.01
N ASN A 115 1.92 -5.91 8.04
CA ASN A 115 1.60 -6.30 9.41
C ASN A 115 0.84 -5.17 10.14
N GLY A 116 0.47 -5.38 11.40
CA GLY A 116 -0.01 -4.34 12.30
C GLY A 116 1.11 -3.81 13.19
N THR A 117 0.95 -2.59 13.70
CA THR A 117 1.77 -2.12 14.83
C THR A 117 1.57 -3.02 16.04
N GLU A 118 2.50 -2.99 17.00
CA GLU A 118 2.36 -3.80 18.22
C GLU A 118 1.04 -3.52 18.94
N GLU A 119 0.66 -2.25 19.03
CA GLU A 119 -0.61 -1.80 19.61
C GLU A 119 -1.82 -2.33 18.84
N TYR A 120 -1.82 -2.20 17.51
CA TYR A 120 -2.89 -2.75 16.66
C TYR A 120 -3.03 -4.26 16.86
N MET A 121 -1.91 -4.99 16.93
CA MET A 121 -1.91 -6.43 17.12
C MET A 121 -2.45 -6.86 18.49
N ARG A 122 -2.37 -6.01 19.53
CA ARG A 122 -3.03 -6.28 20.82
C ARG A 122 -4.56 -6.24 20.67
N TYR A 123 -5.08 -5.25 19.96
CA TYR A 123 -6.53 -5.15 19.69
C TYR A 123 -7.01 -6.28 18.79
N TYR A 124 -6.30 -6.52 17.68
CA TYR A 124 -6.59 -7.61 16.75
C TYR A 124 -6.69 -8.97 17.46
N LYS A 125 -5.74 -9.30 18.34
CA LYS A 125 -5.74 -10.59 19.07
C LYS A 125 -6.92 -10.72 20.04
N LYS A 126 -7.43 -9.61 20.57
CA LYS A 126 -8.56 -9.60 21.50
C LYS A 126 -9.88 -9.87 20.78
N ASN A 127 -10.08 -9.30 19.60
CA ASN A 127 -11.32 -9.42 18.83
C ASN A 127 -11.07 -9.36 17.31
N PRO A 128 -10.53 -10.42 16.67
CA PRO A 128 -10.15 -10.37 15.26
C PRO A 128 -11.30 -10.01 14.30
N GLU A 129 -12.54 -10.34 14.64
CA GLU A 129 -13.71 -10.23 13.76
C GLU A 129 -14.11 -8.78 13.45
N VAL A 130 -13.78 -7.84 14.34
CA VAL A 130 -14.08 -6.42 14.15
C VAL A 130 -12.98 -5.68 13.36
N HIS A 131 -11.84 -6.33 13.13
CA HIS A 131 -10.65 -5.73 12.53
C HIS A 131 -10.41 -6.23 11.11
N LYS A 132 -10.90 -5.49 10.11
CA LYS A 132 -10.81 -5.89 8.70
C LYS A 132 -9.80 -5.01 7.96
N ASN A 133 -8.80 -5.65 7.36
CA ASN A 133 -7.75 -4.96 6.60
C ASN A 133 -7.69 -5.51 5.19
N TYR A 134 -7.62 -4.59 4.24
CA TYR A 134 -7.56 -4.88 2.82
C TYR A 134 -6.26 -4.31 2.24
N LEU A 135 -5.69 -5.02 1.27
CA LEU A 135 -4.54 -4.58 0.49
C LEU A 135 -4.80 -3.25 -0.23
N GLY A 136 -6.05 -2.98 -0.59
CA GLY A 136 -6.46 -1.69 -1.11
C GLY A 136 -7.91 -1.61 -1.55
N ARG A 137 -8.28 -0.41 -2.01
CA ARG A 137 -9.56 -0.11 -2.65
C ARG A 137 -9.42 0.93 -3.78
N PRO A 138 -10.28 0.89 -4.81
CA PRO A 138 -10.06 1.69 -6.02
C PRO A 138 -10.58 3.12 -5.88
N TRP A 139 -9.71 4.04 -5.48
CA TRP A 139 -10.07 5.46 -5.44
C TRP A 139 -10.54 5.99 -6.80
N LYS A 140 -10.03 5.42 -7.89
CA LYS A 140 -10.40 5.76 -9.28
C LYS A 140 -10.54 4.51 -10.16
N GLU A 141 -11.24 4.65 -11.28
CA GLU A 141 -11.72 3.58 -12.15
C GLU A 141 -10.64 2.61 -12.65
N TYR A 142 -9.43 3.10 -12.91
CA TYR A 142 -8.32 2.29 -13.42
C TYR A 142 -7.25 2.02 -12.35
N SER A 143 -7.64 2.03 -11.06
CA SER A 143 -6.74 1.78 -9.93
C SER A 143 -5.84 0.56 -10.18
N ARG A 144 -4.59 0.66 -9.73
CA ARG A 144 -3.53 -0.28 -10.06
C ARG A 144 -2.55 -0.41 -8.91
N THR A 145 -2.59 -1.56 -8.25
CA THR A 145 -1.77 -1.87 -7.09
C THR A 145 -1.27 -3.31 -7.22
N ILE A 146 0.01 -3.53 -6.94
CA ILE A 146 0.66 -4.82 -7.13
C ILE A 146 1.48 -5.18 -5.88
N PHE A 147 1.34 -6.40 -5.38
CA PHE A 147 2.16 -6.98 -4.29
C PHE A 147 2.91 -8.22 -4.79
N ILE A 148 4.24 -8.16 -4.78
CA ILE A 148 5.13 -9.22 -5.28
C ILE A 148 6.10 -9.64 -4.18
N ASN A 149 6.16 -10.95 -3.90
CA ASN A 149 7.03 -11.56 -2.89
C ASN A 149 6.88 -10.93 -1.49
N CYS A 150 5.71 -10.35 -1.19
CA CYS A 150 5.47 -9.73 0.09
C CYS A 150 5.13 -10.77 1.15
N LYS A 151 5.51 -10.52 2.41
CA LYS A 151 5.05 -11.29 3.56
C LYS A 151 3.81 -10.61 4.15
N MET A 152 2.69 -11.32 4.17
CA MET A 152 1.40 -10.83 4.68
C MET A 152 1.03 -11.57 5.96
N GLU A 153 0.94 -10.83 7.07
CA GLU A 153 0.46 -11.38 8.33
C GLU A 153 -1.06 -11.61 8.33
N LYS A 154 -1.58 -12.32 9.33
CA LYS A 154 -2.95 -12.84 9.37
C LYS A 154 -4.03 -11.76 9.34
N ILE A 155 -3.65 -10.50 9.55
CA ILE A 155 -4.54 -9.34 9.61
C ILE A 155 -5.21 -9.00 8.26
N ILE A 156 -4.70 -9.52 7.14
CA ILE A 156 -5.29 -9.29 5.81
C ILE A 156 -6.53 -10.17 5.65
N SER A 157 -7.67 -9.54 5.39
CA SER A 157 -8.93 -10.21 5.16
C SER A 157 -8.85 -11.15 3.95
N PRO A 158 -9.52 -12.32 3.98
CA PRO A 158 -9.44 -13.31 2.89
C PRO A 158 -9.81 -12.76 1.50
N ASP A 159 -10.77 -11.83 1.45
CA ASP A 159 -11.18 -11.12 0.23
C ASP A 159 -10.01 -10.35 -0.42
N GLY A 160 -9.03 -9.93 0.39
CA GLY A 160 -7.82 -9.20 0.00
C GLY A 160 -8.07 -7.75 -0.36
N TRP A 161 -9.09 -7.47 -1.17
CA TRP A 161 -9.38 -6.16 -1.73
C TRP A 161 -10.81 -5.75 -1.45
N MET A 162 -11.04 -4.45 -1.24
CA MET A 162 -12.34 -3.89 -0.90
C MET A 162 -12.87 -3.02 -2.04
N PRO A 163 -14.17 -3.10 -2.39
CA PRO A 163 -14.79 -2.12 -3.29
C PRO A 163 -14.74 -0.70 -2.73
N TRP A 164 -14.62 0.31 -3.58
CA TRP A 164 -14.69 1.71 -3.14
C TRP A 164 -16.13 2.10 -2.78
N SER A 165 -17.03 2.01 -3.77
CA SER A 165 -18.47 2.23 -3.64
C SER A 165 -19.16 1.57 -4.83
N GLY A 166 -20.07 0.64 -4.57
CA GLY A 166 -20.71 -0.17 -5.61
C GLY A 166 -19.68 -0.88 -6.51
N ASP A 167 -19.91 -0.86 -7.81
CA ASP A 167 -19.10 -1.58 -8.80
C ASP A 167 -18.02 -0.72 -9.48
N VAL A 168 -17.74 0.50 -8.96
CA VAL A 168 -16.76 1.41 -9.55
C VAL A 168 -15.39 0.75 -9.63
N GLY A 169 -14.83 0.69 -10.83
CA GLY A 169 -13.51 0.14 -11.12
C GLY A 169 -13.42 -1.39 -11.14
N LEU A 170 -14.41 -2.13 -10.65
CA LEU A 170 -14.26 -3.60 -10.46
C LEU A 170 -14.00 -4.39 -11.76
N LYS A 171 -14.28 -3.80 -12.93
CA LYS A 171 -14.00 -4.40 -14.25
C LYS A 171 -12.69 -3.91 -14.90
N THR A 172 -12.10 -2.85 -14.37
CA THR A 172 -11.03 -2.07 -15.02
C THR A 172 -9.78 -1.91 -14.17
N VAL A 173 -9.87 -2.19 -12.87
CA VAL A 173 -8.73 -2.17 -11.95
C VAL A 173 -7.75 -3.29 -12.26
N PHE A 174 -6.49 -3.08 -11.87
CA PHE A 174 -5.48 -4.12 -11.87
C PHE A 174 -4.91 -4.30 -10.48
N TYR A 175 -5.45 -5.25 -9.73
CA TYR A 175 -4.99 -5.62 -8.39
C TYR A 175 -4.29 -6.97 -8.43
N GLY A 176 -2.96 -6.90 -8.42
CA GLY A 176 -2.09 -8.01 -8.71
C GLY A 176 -1.37 -8.56 -7.49
N GLU A 177 -1.33 -9.88 -7.33
CA GLU A 177 -0.52 -10.58 -6.34
C GLU A 177 0.39 -11.60 -7.02
N PHE A 178 1.63 -11.75 -6.55
CA PHE A 178 2.55 -12.81 -7.01
C PHE A 178 3.45 -13.31 -5.89
N ARG A 179 3.40 -14.63 -5.62
CA ARG A 179 4.29 -15.32 -4.67
C ARG A 179 4.40 -14.63 -3.29
N ASN A 180 3.31 -14.02 -2.85
CA ASN A 180 3.21 -13.54 -1.48
C ASN A 180 3.20 -14.74 -0.52
N SER A 181 3.68 -14.53 0.70
CA SER A 181 3.81 -15.57 1.73
C SER A 181 3.23 -15.10 3.06
N GLY A 182 3.08 -16.03 4.00
CA GLY A 182 2.54 -15.73 5.33
C GLY A 182 1.04 -16.02 5.47
N PRO A 183 0.50 -15.92 6.69
CA PRO A 183 -0.86 -16.37 6.99
C PRO A 183 -1.98 -15.51 6.36
N GLY A 184 -1.66 -14.31 5.86
CA GLY A 184 -2.59 -13.44 5.10
C GLY A 184 -2.51 -13.57 3.58
N SER A 185 -1.63 -14.43 3.06
CA SER A 185 -1.38 -14.55 1.61
C SER A 185 -2.19 -15.64 0.90
N ASP A 186 -3.15 -16.27 1.57
CA ASP A 186 -4.04 -17.25 0.93
C ASP A 186 -4.95 -16.55 -0.08
N VAL A 187 -4.80 -16.92 -1.35
CA VAL A 187 -5.53 -16.30 -2.46
C VAL A 187 -6.84 -17.02 -2.81
N SER A 188 -7.13 -18.16 -2.20
CA SER A 188 -8.28 -19.02 -2.54
C SER A 188 -9.65 -18.37 -2.37
N LYS A 189 -9.72 -17.31 -1.56
CA LYS A 189 -10.95 -16.55 -1.24
C LYS A 189 -10.91 -15.10 -1.73
N ARG A 190 -9.90 -14.73 -2.52
CA ARG A 190 -9.78 -13.36 -3.03
C ARG A 190 -11.00 -13.01 -3.87
N VAL A 191 -11.33 -11.73 -3.89
CA VAL A 191 -12.37 -11.20 -4.77
C VAL A 191 -12.09 -11.58 -6.23
N PRO A 192 -13.12 -11.89 -7.04
CA PRO A 192 -12.95 -12.41 -8.40
C PRO A 192 -12.37 -11.38 -9.39
N TRP A 193 -12.36 -10.10 -9.01
CA TRP A 193 -11.80 -8.99 -9.79
C TRP A 193 -10.33 -8.69 -9.42
N SER A 194 -9.69 -9.53 -8.60
CA SER A 194 -8.24 -9.52 -8.38
C SER A 194 -7.53 -10.46 -9.35
N THR A 195 -6.21 -10.30 -9.50
CA THR A 195 -5.39 -11.05 -10.46
C THR A 195 -4.20 -11.70 -9.78
N GLN A 196 -4.03 -13.01 -9.97
CA GLN A 196 -2.76 -13.68 -9.71
C GLN A 196 -1.85 -13.47 -10.93
N ILE A 197 -0.75 -12.75 -10.74
CA ILE A 197 0.10 -12.32 -11.87
C ILE A 197 0.84 -13.55 -12.43
N PRO A 198 0.75 -13.84 -13.74
CA PRO A 198 1.58 -14.88 -14.34
C PRO A 198 3.07 -14.54 -14.22
N SER A 199 3.92 -15.54 -13.97
CA SER A 199 5.36 -15.31 -13.71
C SER A 199 6.07 -14.53 -14.82
N GLN A 200 5.67 -14.72 -16.07
CA GLN A 200 6.22 -14.01 -17.23
C GLN A 200 5.90 -12.51 -17.25
N ASN A 201 4.87 -12.06 -16.53
CA ASN A 201 4.46 -10.65 -16.47
C ASN A 201 5.07 -9.92 -15.26
N VAL A 202 5.65 -10.64 -14.30
CA VAL A 202 6.28 -10.07 -13.10
C VAL A 202 7.41 -9.08 -13.42
N PRO A 203 8.28 -9.32 -14.43
CA PRO A 203 9.32 -8.35 -14.78
C PRO A 203 8.80 -6.96 -15.18
N THR A 204 7.55 -6.83 -15.66
CA THR A 204 6.94 -5.53 -15.98
C THR A 204 6.88 -4.59 -14.76
N TYR A 205 6.78 -5.16 -13.56
CA TYR A 205 6.68 -4.41 -12.31
C TYR A 205 8.02 -4.27 -11.59
N SER A 206 9.16 -4.57 -12.23
CA SER A 206 10.47 -4.35 -11.63
C SER A 206 10.80 -2.86 -11.53
N VAL A 207 11.75 -2.50 -10.65
CA VAL A 207 12.28 -1.12 -10.55
C VAL A 207 12.77 -0.62 -11.91
N GLN A 208 13.47 -1.47 -12.66
CA GLN A 208 13.96 -1.13 -13.99
C GLN A 208 12.82 -0.86 -14.98
N ASN A 209 11.84 -1.77 -15.09
CA ASN A 209 10.84 -1.65 -16.17
C ASN A 209 9.72 -0.68 -15.81
N PHE A 210 9.28 -0.65 -14.55
CA PHE A 210 8.12 0.12 -14.13
C PHE A 210 8.43 1.61 -14.00
N ILE A 211 9.58 1.95 -13.39
CA ILE A 211 9.98 3.34 -13.11
C ILE A 211 11.28 3.75 -13.78
N GLN A 212 11.88 2.91 -14.64
CA GLN A 212 13.16 3.20 -15.31
C GLN A 212 14.28 3.51 -14.29
N GLY A 213 14.24 2.84 -13.15
CA GLY A 213 15.06 3.18 -11.99
C GLY A 213 16.56 3.08 -12.22
N ASP A 214 17.00 2.23 -13.16
CA ASP A 214 18.40 2.11 -13.59
C ASP A 214 18.96 3.40 -14.22
N GLN A 215 18.10 4.32 -14.65
CA GLN A 215 18.50 5.58 -15.29
C GLN A 215 18.73 6.72 -14.30
N TRP A 216 18.15 6.67 -13.10
CA TRP A 216 18.10 7.84 -12.20
C TRP A 216 18.29 7.52 -10.71
N ILE A 217 18.09 6.27 -10.29
CA ILE A 217 18.42 5.87 -8.91
C ILE A 217 19.95 5.76 -8.82
N PRO A 218 20.60 6.49 -7.89
CA PRO A 218 22.04 6.39 -7.73
C PRO A 218 22.47 4.95 -7.42
N LYS A 219 23.53 4.47 -8.07
CA LYS A 219 24.13 3.19 -7.73
C LYS A 219 24.74 3.31 -6.34
N SER A 220 24.37 2.41 -5.43
CA SER A 220 25.04 2.29 -4.13
C SER A 220 26.52 1.98 -4.36
N HIS A 221 27.40 2.81 -3.79
CA HIS A 221 28.84 2.56 -3.72
C HIS A 221 29.16 1.44 -2.73
#